data_AF-A0A7J8LIM1-F1
#
_entry.id   AF-A0A7J8LIM1-F1
#
_cell.length_a   1.000
_cell.length_b   1.000
_cell.length_c   1.000
_cell.angle_alpha   90.00
_cell.angle_beta   90.00
_cell.angle_gamma   90.00
#
_symmetry.space_group_name_H-M   'P 1'
#
loop_
_entity.id
_entity.type
_entity.pdbx_description
1 polymer ?
#
loop_
_entity_poly.entity_id
_entity_poly.type
_entity_poly.pdbx_seq_one_letter_code
_entity_poly.pdbx_strand_id
1 'polypeptide(L)'
;MMMTLKEETMVTTKALSTRIEELEGELALCREALGKGMPSATLNNEDVPKPKEFVEIRSACDVDNFLWRIENYFRAKGIVDDAVKVNIASMFLTDIALLW
;
A
#
# COMPACT_ATOMS: atom_id res chain seq x y z
N MET A 1 -18.94 13.87 -52.09
CA MET A 1 -19.49 13.46 -50.78
C MET A 1 -18.95 12.10 -50.32
N MET A 2 -18.95 11.04 -51.14
CA MET A 2 -18.41 9.73 -50.73
C MET A 2 -16.87 9.71 -50.56
N MET A 3 -16.14 10.46 -51.39
CA MET A 3 -14.67 10.59 -51.31
C MET A 3 -14.21 11.34 -50.05
N THR A 4 -14.97 12.37 -49.63
CA THR A 4 -14.62 13.21 -48.47
C THR A 4 -14.82 12.47 -47.16
N LEU A 5 -15.90 11.67 -47.05
CA LEU A 5 -16.16 10.83 -45.89
C LEU A 5 -15.08 9.75 -45.71
N LYS A 6 -14.56 9.18 -46.80
CA LYS A 6 -13.49 8.19 -46.76
C LYS A 6 -12.16 8.80 -46.27
N GLU A 7 -11.89 10.05 -46.64
CA GLU A 7 -10.69 10.76 -46.20
C GLU A 7 -10.76 11.09 -44.71
N GLU A 8 -11.89 11.62 -44.24
CA GLU A 8 -12.13 11.93 -42.82
C GLU A 8 -12.03 10.68 -41.93
N THR A 9 -12.58 9.55 -42.38
CA THR A 9 -12.49 8.27 -41.65
C THR A 9 -11.05 7.72 -41.64
N MET A 10 -10.29 7.89 -42.72
CA MET A 10 -8.87 7.48 -42.76
C MET A 10 -8.00 8.35 -41.83
N VAL A 11 -8.25 9.66 -41.80
CA VAL A 11 -7.53 10.62 -40.93
C VAL A 11 -7.80 10.31 -39.47
N THR A 12 -9.07 10.12 -39.10
CA THR A 12 -9.45 9.77 -37.71
C THR A 12 -8.91 8.42 -37.28
N THR A 13 -8.93 7.41 -38.15
CA THR A 13 -8.35 6.09 -37.85
C THR A 13 -6.86 6.18 -37.58
N LYS A 14 -6.11 6.93 -38.41
CA LYS A 14 -4.67 7.16 -38.18
C LYS A 14 -4.39 7.87 -36.87
N ALA A 15 -5.15 8.92 -36.55
CA ALA A 15 -4.97 9.66 -35.31
C ALA A 15 -5.21 8.79 -34.06
N LEU A 16 -6.22 7.91 -34.11
CA LEU A 16 -6.51 6.97 -33.02
C LEU A 16 -5.40 5.93 -32.87
N SER A 17 -4.89 5.36 -33.96
CA SER A 17 -3.75 4.42 -33.90
C SER A 17 -2.52 5.04 -33.28
N THR A 18 -2.17 6.27 -33.66
CA THR A 18 -1.04 6.99 -33.05
C THR A 18 -1.24 7.22 -31.55
N ARG A 19 -2.46 7.59 -31.12
CA ARG A 19 -2.73 7.80 -29.69
C ARG A 19 -2.68 6.51 -28.88
N ILE A 20 -3.08 5.37 -29.48
CA ILE A 20 -2.97 4.06 -28.84
C ILE A 20 -1.50 3.70 -28.61
N GLU A 21 -0.65 3.86 -29.63
CA GLU A 21 0.79 3.57 -29.52
C GLU A 21 1.46 4.44 -28.43
N GLU A 22 1.10 5.71 -28.34
CA GLU A 22 1.60 6.63 -27.30
C GLU A 22 1.16 6.19 -25.89
N LEU A 23 -0.13 5.86 -25.73
CA LEU A 23 -0.67 5.39 -24.45
C LEU A 23 -0.07 4.04 -24.02
N GLU A 24 0.17 3.13 -24.97
CA GLU A 24 0.86 1.86 -24.70
C GLU A 24 2.31 2.10 -24.23
N GLY A 25 3.00 3.09 -24.82
CA GLY A 25 4.33 3.54 -24.37
C GLY A 25 4.32 4.12 -22.95
N GLU A 26 3.38 5.01 -22.64
CA GLU A 26 3.21 5.56 -21.29
C GLU A 26 2.87 4.47 -20.26
N LEU A 27 2.02 3.51 -20.64
CA LEU A 27 1.67 2.37 -19.79
C LEU A 27 2.86 1.43 -19.55
N ALA A 28 3.72 1.22 -20.55
CA ALA A 28 4.93 0.43 -20.40
C ALA A 28 5.89 1.10 -19.40
N LEU A 29 6.08 2.42 -19.49
CA LEU A 29 6.89 3.20 -18.55
C LEU A 29 6.30 3.17 -17.13
N CYS A 30 4.98 3.34 -17.00
CA CYS A 30 4.29 3.24 -15.71
C CYS A 30 4.47 1.85 -15.09
N ARG A 31 4.30 0.79 -15.89
CA ARG A 31 4.49 -0.60 -15.45
C ARG A 31 5.92 -0.88 -15.04
N GLU A 32 6.91 -0.36 -15.76
CA GLU A 32 8.31 -0.50 -15.38
C GLU A 32 8.62 0.25 -14.07
N ALA A 33 8.09 1.45 -13.89
CA ALA A 33 8.20 2.21 -12.65
C ALA A 33 7.53 1.50 -11.46
N LEU A 34 6.38 0.87 -11.67
CA LEU A 34 5.69 0.04 -10.67
C LEU A 34 6.45 -1.27 -10.39
N GLY A 35 7.04 -1.89 -11.42
CA GLY A 35 7.83 -3.13 -11.32
C GLY A 35 9.16 -2.94 -10.60
N LYS A 36 9.74 -1.73 -10.64
CA LYS A 36 10.89 -1.34 -9.81
C LYS A 36 10.52 -1.05 -8.36
N GLY A 37 9.25 -1.25 -8.00
CA GLY A 37 8.68 -0.84 -6.73
C GLY A 37 8.62 0.67 -6.69
N MET A 38 7.40 1.20 -6.52
CA MET A 38 7.30 2.49 -5.84
C MET A 38 8.19 2.38 -4.59
N PRO A 39 9.11 3.32 -4.31
CA PRO A 39 9.56 3.46 -2.95
C PRO A 39 8.30 3.85 -2.18
N SER A 40 7.57 2.84 -1.69
CA SER A 40 6.83 2.98 -0.44
C SER A 40 7.82 3.73 0.42
N ALA A 41 7.45 4.92 0.88
CA ALA A 41 8.29 5.69 1.75
C ALA A 41 8.60 4.75 2.92
N THR A 42 9.73 4.05 2.80
CA THR A 42 10.29 3.23 3.84
C THR A 42 10.74 4.31 4.79
N LEU A 43 9.84 4.71 5.68
CA LEU A 43 10.22 5.25 6.96
C LEU A 43 11.30 4.27 7.41
N ASN A 44 12.54 4.76 7.54
CA ASN A 44 13.64 3.88 7.86
C ASN A 44 13.20 3.07 9.07
N ASN A 45 13.52 1.77 9.08
CA ASN A 45 12.98 0.90 10.12
C ASN A 45 13.33 1.44 11.53
N GLU A 46 14.39 2.22 11.69
CA GLU A 46 14.70 2.89 12.96
C GLU A 46 13.79 4.07 13.34
N ASP A 47 13.12 4.72 12.38
CA ASP A 47 12.35 5.97 12.59
C ASP A 47 10.94 5.73 13.12
N VAL A 48 10.40 4.51 13.02
CA VAL A 48 9.05 4.19 13.51
C VAL A 48 9.11 3.96 15.03
N PRO A 49 8.47 4.82 15.85
CA PRO A 49 8.49 4.66 17.31
C PRO A 49 7.91 3.33 17.73
N LYS A 50 8.58 2.64 18.66
CA LYS A 50 8.07 1.38 19.20
C LYS A 50 6.78 1.63 19.99
N PRO A 51 5.76 0.77 19.84
CA PRO A 51 4.60 0.77 20.69
C PRO A 51 5.00 0.60 22.17
N LYS A 52 4.46 1.44 23.06
CA LYS A 52 4.28 1.12 24.48
C LYS A 52 3.61 -0.24 24.69
N GLU A 53 4.17 -1.02 25.59
CA GLU A 53 3.65 -2.31 26.04
C GLU A 53 2.24 -2.19 26.64
N PHE A 54 1.46 -3.26 26.49
CA PHE A 54 0.18 -3.42 27.15
C PHE A 54 0.39 -4.13 28.48
N VAL A 55 0.09 -3.39 29.55
CA VAL A 55 0.14 -3.86 30.94
C VAL A 55 -1.30 -4.03 31.42
N GLU A 56 -1.54 -5.05 32.25
CA GLU A 56 -2.87 -5.52 32.63
C GLU A 56 -3.71 -4.47 33.38
N ILE A 57 -4.35 -3.58 32.63
CA ILE A 57 -5.55 -2.86 33.05
C ILE A 57 -6.68 -3.41 32.20
N ARG A 58 -7.63 -4.10 32.83
CA ARG A 58 -8.82 -4.67 32.17
C ARG A 58 -9.86 -3.60 31.85
N SER A 59 -9.40 -2.53 31.19
CA SER A 59 -10.22 -1.46 30.65
C SER A 59 -10.35 -1.69 29.15
N ALA A 60 -11.59 -1.70 28.65
CA ALA A 60 -11.84 -1.77 27.21
C ALA A 60 -11.09 -0.66 26.46
N CYS A 61 -11.01 0.54 27.06
CA CYS A 61 -10.29 1.67 26.51
C CYS A 61 -8.79 1.38 26.33
N ASP A 62 -8.15 0.68 27.28
CA ASP A 62 -6.72 0.37 27.17
C ASP A 62 -6.43 -0.71 26.12
N VAL A 63 -7.35 -1.67 25.97
CA VAL A 63 -7.30 -2.67 24.89
C VAL A 63 -7.44 -1.97 23.53
N ASP A 64 -8.42 -1.09 23.37
CA ASP A 64 -8.64 -0.33 22.14
C ASP A 64 -7.42 0.55 21.81
N ASN A 65 -6.86 1.22 22.82
CA ASN A 65 -5.66 2.02 22.67
C ASN A 65 -4.46 1.18 22.21
N PHE A 66 -4.28 -0.02 22.78
CA PHE A 66 -3.22 -0.93 22.36
C PHE A 66 -3.40 -1.38 20.91
N LEU A 67 -4.59 -1.84 20.54
CA LEU A 67 -4.91 -2.29 19.19
C LEU A 67 -4.70 -1.18 18.15
N TRP A 68 -5.12 0.04 18.48
CA TRP A 68 -4.92 1.19 17.61
C TRP A 68 -3.42 1.49 17.39
N ARG A 69 -2.61 1.46 18.45
CA ARG A 69 -1.17 1.75 18.36
C ARG A 69 -0.40 0.66 17.61
N ILE A 70 -0.70 -0.62 17.85
CA ILE A 70 0.01 -1.74 17.22
C ILE A 70 -0.33 -1.83 15.73
N GLU A 71 -1.58 -1.57 15.34
CA GLU A 71 -1.98 -1.54 13.93
C GLU A 71 -1.36 -0.36 13.18
N ASN A 72 -1.27 0.81 13.84
CA ASN A 72 -0.55 1.95 13.25
C ASN A 72 0.95 1.66 13.10
N TYR A 73 1.55 0.93 14.04
CA TYR A 73 2.94 0.48 13.94
C TYR A 73 3.15 -0.45 12.74
N PHE A 74 2.26 -1.44 12.53
CA PHE A 74 2.34 -2.32 11.37
C PHE A 74 2.21 -1.56 10.05
N ARG A 75 1.26 -0.61 9.98
CA ARG A 75 1.09 0.25 8.81
C ARG A 75 2.34 1.07 8.50
N ALA A 76 2.94 1.70 9.52
CA ALA A 76 4.15 2.49 9.36
C ALA A 76 5.37 1.63 8.97
N LYS A 77 5.42 0.38 9.42
CA LYS A 77 6.46 -0.61 9.11
C LYS A 77 6.25 -1.37 7.81
N GLY A 78 5.10 -1.23 7.16
CA GLY A 78 4.74 -2.03 5.99
C GLY A 78 4.56 -3.53 6.29
N ILE A 79 4.27 -3.89 7.55
CA ILE A 79 4.05 -5.29 7.93
C ILE A 79 2.63 -5.67 7.52
N VAL A 80 2.51 -6.60 6.58
CA VAL A 80 1.24 -7.03 5.99
C VAL A 80 0.89 -8.49 6.29
N ASP A 81 1.87 -9.32 6.60
CA ASP A 81 1.64 -10.73 6.92
C ASP A 81 1.03 -10.89 8.32
N ASP A 82 -0.14 -11.52 8.41
CA ASP A 82 -0.89 -11.64 9.66
C ASP A 82 -0.18 -12.52 10.70
N ALA A 83 0.54 -13.58 10.27
CA ALA A 83 1.29 -14.41 11.20
C ALA A 83 2.44 -13.63 11.84
N VAL A 84 3.13 -12.79 11.05
CA VAL A 84 4.16 -11.86 11.54
C VAL A 84 3.54 -10.80 12.46
N LYS A 85 2.39 -10.22 12.12
CA LYS A 85 1.68 -9.26 12.98
C LYS A 85 1.32 -9.87 14.34
N VAL A 86 0.75 -11.07 14.35
CA VAL A 86 0.39 -11.77 15.60
C VAL A 86 1.63 -12.04 16.44
N ASN A 87 2.72 -12.51 15.83
CA ASN A 87 3.98 -12.75 16.52
C ASN A 87 4.57 -11.47 17.14
N ILE A 88 4.52 -10.34 16.43
CA ILE A 88 5.04 -9.08 16.95
C ILE A 88 4.12 -8.50 18.03
N ALA A 89 2.80 -8.56 17.85
CA ALA A 89 1.84 -8.05 18.83
C ALA A 89 1.98 -8.76 20.18
N SER A 90 2.24 -10.07 20.19
CA SER A 90 2.44 -10.82 21.42
C SER A 90 3.70 -10.40 22.19
N MET A 91 4.74 -9.91 21.50
CA MET A 91 5.94 -9.36 22.16
C MET A 91 5.68 -8.07 22.94
N PHE A 92 4.55 -7.38 22.68
CA PHE A 92 4.16 -6.16 23.40
C PHE A 92 3.12 -6.44 24.50
N LEU A 93 2.75 -7.69 24.73
CA LEU A 93 1.99 -8.10 25.91
C LEU A 93 2.97 -8.34 27.07
N THR A 94 2.58 -7.94 28.28
CA THR A 94 3.40 -8.10 29.48
C THR A 94 2.58 -8.61 30.66
N ASP A 95 3.23 -9.05 31.73
CA ASP A 95 2.61 -9.57 32.95
C ASP A 95 1.57 -10.68 32.68
N ILE A 96 0.37 -10.57 33.25
CA ILE A 96 -0.70 -11.56 33.10
C ILE A 96 -1.27 -11.55 31.68
N ALA A 97 -1.09 -10.48 30.90
CA ALA A 97 -1.54 -10.46 29.50
C ALA A 97 -0.76 -11.45 28.63
N LEU A 98 0.44 -11.88 29.04
CA LEU A 98 1.21 -12.95 28.38
C LEU A 98 0.64 -14.36 28.63
N LEU A 99 -0.25 -14.52 29.61
CA LEU A 99 -0.79 -15.82 30.03
C LEU A 99 -2.12 -16.20 29.33
N TRP A 100 -2.63 -15.32 28.48
CA TRP A 100 -3.84 -15.52 27.67
C TRP A 100 -3.50 -16.12 26.32
#